data_AF-A0A7Y2TFE5-F1
#
_entry.id   AF-A0A7Y2TFE5-F1
#
_cell.length_a   1.000
_cell.length_b   1.000
_cell.length_c   1.000
_cell.angle_alpha   90.00
_cell.angle_beta   90.00
_cell.angle_gamma   90.00
#
_symmetry.space_group_name_H-M   'P 1'
#
loop_
_entity.id
_entity.type
_entity.pdbx_description
1 polymer ?
#
loop_
_entity_poly.entity_id
_entity_poly.type
_entity_poly.pdbx_seq_one_letter_code
_entity_poly.pdbx_strand_id
1 'polypeptide(L)'
;MFVRKNFTFKGIMSFSGGHLIWLTIWATLVPLFIETLHARDIHAFKVPWLPVSLVGTAVAFYVGFKNNSSYDRLWEARKIWGAIVNSSRMWGATVKSFVTNHFREKDMTDAEIKSYVRTLIYRHIGWLYSLRSQLLIPTQWEHLGQGGRMEKFTKMRMKTFGVGLFSDSVTEDTLPQCLPEDEIQRLINSQNTATQIIEQQSQDLKELRDLSLIDDFRHMELQQILNDFYTHQGKCERIKKFPLPRQY
;
A
#
# COMPACT_ATOMS: atom_id res chain seq x y z
N MET A 1 1.42 10.32 -1.48
CA MET A 1 2.02 11.35 -2.36
C MET A 1 1.01 12.47 -2.50
N PHE A 2 1.36 13.70 -2.11
CA PHE A 2 0.50 14.84 -2.41
C PHE A 2 0.56 15.09 -3.90
N VAL A 3 -0.49 14.70 -4.63
CA VAL A 3 -0.60 14.84 -6.10
C VAL A 3 -1.17 16.22 -6.48
N ARG A 4 -1.64 16.99 -5.50
CA ARG A 4 -2.24 18.31 -5.72
C ARG A 4 -1.16 19.37 -5.86
N LYS A 5 -1.29 20.19 -6.91
CA LYS A 5 -0.35 21.27 -7.28
C LYS A 5 -0.25 22.38 -6.22
N ASN A 6 -1.32 22.61 -5.45
CA ASN A 6 -1.41 23.69 -4.47
C ASN A 6 -1.79 23.18 -3.08
N PHE A 7 -1.08 23.64 -2.06
CA PHE A 7 -1.44 23.44 -0.66
C PHE A 7 -2.49 24.47 -0.25
N THR A 8 -3.65 24.01 0.19
CA THR A 8 -4.64 24.91 0.79
C THR A 8 -4.18 25.31 2.19
N PHE A 9 -4.37 26.57 2.55
CA PHE A 9 -4.08 27.07 3.90
C PHE A 9 -4.72 26.20 4.99
N LYS A 10 -5.98 25.77 4.76
CA LYS A 10 -6.70 24.83 5.64
C LYS A 10 -6.00 23.48 5.80
N GLY A 11 -5.37 22.96 4.75
CA GLY A 11 -4.62 21.70 4.78
C GLY A 11 -3.30 21.81 5.56
N ILE A 12 -2.61 22.95 5.44
CA ILE A 12 -1.39 23.22 6.22
C ILE A 12 -1.76 23.37 7.70
N MET A 13 -2.85 24.10 8.00
CA MET A 13 -3.28 24.35 9.37
C MET A 13 -3.83 23.10 10.06
N SER A 14 -4.50 22.20 9.33
CA SER A 14 -4.95 20.92 9.91
C SER A 14 -3.80 19.95 10.19
N PHE A 15 -2.67 20.08 9.49
CA PHE A 15 -1.49 19.24 9.70
C PHE A 15 -0.52 19.82 10.75
N SER A 16 -0.15 21.09 10.62
CA SER A 16 0.89 21.73 11.44
C SER A 16 0.37 22.75 12.45
N GLY A 17 -0.92 23.13 12.38
CA GLY A 17 -1.45 24.28 13.14
C GLY A 17 -1.31 24.15 14.65
N GLY A 18 -1.62 22.98 15.21
CA GLY A 18 -1.45 22.72 16.65
C GLY A 18 0.02 22.82 17.09
N HIS A 19 0.95 22.32 16.27
CA HIS A 19 2.38 22.43 16.53
C HIS A 19 2.85 23.88 16.48
N LEU A 20 2.42 24.63 15.47
CA LEU A 20 2.76 26.05 15.32
C LEU A 20 2.27 26.87 16.53
N ILE A 21 1.03 26.66 16.99
CA ILE A 21 0.47 27.41 18.12
C ILE A 21 1.31 27.20 19.38
N TRP A 22 1.55 25.94 19.79
CA TRP A 22 2.28 25.70 21.04
C TRP A 22 3.76 26.11 20.93
N LEU A 23 4.39 25.91 19.76
CA LEU A 23 5.78 26.35 19.53
C LEU A 23 5.90 27.88 19.59
N THR A 24 4.95 28.61 19.01
CA THR A 24 4.91 30.07 19.10
C THR A 24 4.69 30.52 20.55
N ILE A 25 3.77 29.88 21.28
CA ILE A 25 3.56 30.16 22.71
C ILE A 25 4.88 29.94 23.48
N TRP A 26 5.57 28.82 23.25
CA TRP A 26 6.84 28.51 23.91
C TRP A 26 7.94 29.50 23.54
N ALA A 27 8.07 29.84 22.25
CA ALA A 27 9.03 30.80 21.74
C ALA A 27 8.83 32.21 22.27
N THR A 28 7.61 32.57 22.69
CA THR A 28 7.31 33.86 23.34
C THR A 28 7.48 33.80 24.86
N LEU A 29 7.06 32.69 25.49
CA LEU A 29 7.14 32.52 26.95
C LEU A 29 8.58 32.49 27.45
N VAL A 30 9.50 31.83 26.74
CA VAL A 30 10.90 31.69 27.16
C VAL A 30 11.63 33.05 27.22
N PRO A 31 11.60 33.89 26.16
CA PRO A 31 12.18 35.24 26.23
C PRO A 31 11.51 36.12 27.29
N LEU A 32 10.17 36.07 27.41
CA LEU A 32 9.44 36.87 28.39
C LEU A 32 9.84 36.48 29.82
N PHE A 33 10.01 35.19 30.10
CA PHE A 33 10.53 34.70 31.37
C PHE A 33 11.94 35.24 31.66
N ILE A 34 12.85 35.19 30.68
CA ILE A 34 14.21 35.74 30.85
C ILE A 34 14.18 37.26 31.10
N GLU A 35 13.36 37.99 30.36
CA GLU A 35 13.22 39.44 30.51
C GLU A 35 12.67 39.81 31.90
N THR A 36 11.70 39.06 32.43
CA THR A 36 11.21 39.27 33.80
C THR A 36 12.26 38.99 34.88
N LEU A 37 13.20 38.07 34.64
CA LEU A 37 14.33 37.82 35.54
C LEU A 37 15.36 38.93 35.48
N HIS A 38 15.66 39.45 34.28
CA HIS A 38 16.54 40.61 34.10
C HIS A 38 15.96 41.86 34.76
N ALA A 39 14.63 42.08 34.66
CA ALA A 39 13.96 43.19 35.34
C ALA A 39 14.02 43.10 36.87
N ARG A 40 14.23 41.90 37.43
CA ARG A 40 14.43 41.65 38.87
C ARG A 40 15.91 41.53 39.27
N ASP A 41 16.82 41.89 38.36
CA ASP A 41 18.27 41.87 38.55
C ASP A 41 18.86 40.45 38.80
N ILE A 42 18.16 39.41 38.35
CA ILE A 42 18.58 38.01 38.47
C ILE A 42 19.27 37.58 37.16
N HIS A 43 20.61 37.62 37.15
CA HIS A 43 21.43 37.26 35.98
C HIS A 43 21.93 35.81 35.96
N ALA A 44 21.46 34.98 36.90
CA ALA A 44 21.97 33.63 37.13
C ALA A 44 21.59 32.63 36.02
N PHE A 45 20.58 32.93 35.21
CA PHE A 45 20.07 32.01 34.19
C PHE A 45 20.54 32.42 32.79
N LYS A 46 21.55 31.73 32.24
CA LYS A 46 22.05 31.92 30.88
C LYS A 46 21.95 30.64 30.09
N VAL A 47 21.27 30.68 28.94
CA VAL A 47 21.21 29.55 28.02
C VAL A 47 22.48 29.57 27.15
N PRO A 48 23.37 28.58 27.25
CA PRO A 48 24.59 28.55 26.46
C PRO A 48 24.27 28.26 24.99
N TRP A 49 24.83 29.06 24.07
CA TRP A 49 24.60 28.91 22.63
C TRP A 49 25.17 27.60 22.08
N LEU A 50 26.33 27.17 22.57
CA LEU A 50 27.07 26.02 22.04
C LEU A 50 26.29 24.69 22.15
N PRO A 51 25.69 24.32 23.30
CA PRO A 51 24.84 23.13 23.37
C PRO A 51 23.59 23.23 22.48
N VAL A 52 22.99 24.41 22.36
CA VAL A 52 21.80 24.61 21.53
C VAL A 52 22.12 24.39 20.05
N SER A 53 23.21 24.98 19.55
CA SER A 53 23.61 24.82 18.16
C SER A 53 24.00 23.37 17.85
N LEU A 54 24.77 22.73 18.74
CA LEU A 54 25.17 21.34 18.59
C LEU A 54 23.96 20.38 18.51
N VAL A 55 23.00 20.54 19.43
CA VAL A 55 21.77 19.73 19.44
C VAL A 55 20.93 20.02 18.18
N GLY A 56 20.79 21.28 17.79
CA GLY A 56 20.05 21.67 16.59
C GLY A 56 20.63 21.04 15.32
N THR A 57 21.96 21.09 15.16
CA THR A 57 22.66 20.45 14.04
C THR A 57 22.47 18.93 14.06
N ALA A 58 22.63 18.27 15.22
CA ALA A 58 22.45 16.83 15.35
C ALA A 58 21.02 16.39 14.96
N VAL A 59 20.00 17.11 15.43
CA VAL A 59 18.58 16.85 15.11
C VAL A 59 18.32 17.07 13.61
N ALA A 60 18.89 18.11 13.00
CA ALA A 60 18.71 18.38 11.57
C ALA A 60 19.27 17.24 10.70
N PHE A 61 20.47 16.75 11.00
CA PHE A 61 21.05 15.60 10.31
C PHE A 61 20.20 14.34 10.48
N TYR A 62 19.79 14.04 11.71
CA TYR A 62 18.95 12.89 12.02
C TYR A 62 17.61 12.92 11.26
N VAL A 63 16.92 14.06 11.23
CA VAL A 63 15.69 14.25 10.45
C VAL A 63 15.96 14.07 8.95
N GLY A 64 17.09 14.57 8.45
CA GLY A 64 17.51 14.38 7.06
C GLY A 64 17.63 12.90 6.67
N PHE A 65 18.35 12.11 7.46
CA PHE A 65 18.50 10.67 7.21
C PHE A 65 17.18 9.90 7.31
N LYS A 66 16.35 10.24 8.30
CA LYS A 66 15.02 9.63 8.50
C LYS A 66 14.07 9.94 7.36
N ASN A 67 14.07 11.18 6.87
CA ASN A 67 13.25 11.59 5.75
C ASN A 67 13.67 10.90 4.45
N ASN A 68 14.96 10.76 4.21
CA ASN A 68 15.47 10.06 3.02
C ASN A 68 15.00 8.59 3.03
N SER A 69 15.22 7.88 4.14
CA SER A 69 14.78 6.49 4.31
C SER A 69 13.25 6.31 4.17
N SER A 70 12.48 7.26 4.68
CA SER A 70 11.01 7.26 4.56
C SER A 70 10.56 7.50 3.12
N TYR A 71 11.26 8.38 2.39
CA TYR A 71 11.00 8.66 0.99
C TYR A 71 11.31 7.44 0.11
N ASP A 72 12.45 6.78 0.33
CA ASP A 72 12.83 5.58 -0.41
C ASP A 72 11.81 4.47 -0.27
N ARG A 73 11.30 4.25 0.94
CA ARG A 73 10.23 3.28 1.20
C ARG A 73 8.94 3.63 0.44
N LEU A 74 8.55 4.90 0.43
CA LEU A 74 7.37 5.36 -0.32
C LEU A 74 7.57 5.18 -1.83
N TRP A 75 8.76 5.50 -2.33
CA TRP A 75 9.12 5.34 -3.72
C TRP A 75 9.16 3.87 -4.15
N GLU A 76 9.69 2.99 -3.31
CA GLU A 76 9.65 1.55 -3.51
C GLU A 76 8.21 1.03 -3.61
N ALA A 77 7.34 1.41 -2.68
CA ALA A 77 5.92 1.05 -2.73
C ALA A 77 5.27 1.50 -4.05
N ARG A 78 5.58 2.71 -4.53
CA ARG A 78 5.07 3.23 -5.81
C ARG A 78 5.60 2.45 -7.01
N LYS A 79 6.88 2.05 -7.01
CA LYS A 79 7.48 1.22 -8.06
C LYS A 79 6.81 -0.15 -8.13
N ILE A 80 6.57 -0.79 -6.98
CA ILE A 80 5.91 -2.11 -6.92
C ILE A 80 4.51 -2.05 -7.51
N TRP A 81 3.67 -1.08 -7.12
CA TRP A 81 2.34 -0.89 -7.72
C TRP A 81 2.40 -0.57 -9.21
N GLY A 82 3.42 0.16 -9.67
CA GLY A 82 3.66 0.39 -11.09
C GLY A 82 3.97 -0.91 -11.85
N ALA A 83 4.79 -1.79 -11.26
CA ALA A 83 5.09 -3.10 -11.81
C ALA A 83 3.84 -3.99 -11.86
N ILE A 84 3.02 -4.01 -10.79
CA ILE A 84 1.73 -4.73 -10.78
C ILE A 84 0.84 -4.27 -11.95
N VAL A 85 0.71 -2.96 -12.19
CA VAL A 85 -0.09 -2.44 -13.31
C VAL A 85 0.45 -2.91 -14.66
N ASN A 86 1.77 -2.88 -14.85
CA ASN A 86 2.37 -3.31 -16.11
C ASN A 86 2.23 -4.82 -16.32
N SER A 87 2.55 -5.65 -15.33
CA SER A 87 2.35 -7.09 -15.40
C SER A 87 0.86 -7.45 -15.58
N SER A 88 -0.07 -6.68 -15.00
CA SER A 88 -1.52 -6.87 -15.22
C SER A 88 -1.96 -6.61 -16.66
N ARG A 89 -1.39 -5.58 -17.31
CA ARG A 89 -1.65 -5.29 -18.73
C ARG A 89 -1.08 -6.39 -19.62
N MET A 90 0.13 -6.87 -19.29
CA MET A 90 0.76 -7.98 -19.98
C MET A 90 -0.10 -9.25 -19.84
N TRP A 91 -0.55 -9.58 -18.63
CA TRP A 91 -1.48 -10.68 -18.38
C TRP A 91 -2.74 -10.59 -19.27
N GLY A 92 -3.44 -9.45 -19.25
CA GLY A 92 -4.66 -9.28 -20.04
C GLY A 92 -4.43 -9.38 -21.56
N ALA A 93 -3.31 -8.86 -22.06
CA ALA A 93 -2.96 -8.95 -23.47
C ALA A 93 -2.59 -10.39 -23.87
N THR A 94 -1.73 -11.05 -23.09
CA THR A 94 -1.23 -12.40 -23.35
C THR A 94 -2.34 -13.44 -23.23
N VAL A 95 -3.18 -13.38 -22.18
CA VAL A 95 -4.34 -14.29 -22.05
C VAL A 95 -5.27 -14.19 -23.26
N LYS A 96 -5.55 -12.96 -23.73
CA LYS A 96 -6.43 -12.76 -24.89
C LYS A 96 -5.81 -13.28 -26.20
N SER A 97 -4.50 -13.23 -26.36
CA SER A 97 -3.82 -13.67 -27.59
C SER A 97 -3.44 -15.14 -27.58
N PHE A 98 -3.14 -15.72 -26.42
CA PHE A 98 -2.58 -17.07 -26.32
C PHE A 98 -3.63 -18.16 -26.19
N VAL A 99 -4.81 -17.87 -25.63
CA VAL A 99 -5.89 -18.86 -25.50
C VAL A 99 -6.64 -18.96 -26.84
N THR A 100 -6.39 -20.02 -27.61
CA THR A 100 -6.89 -20.18 -28.99
C THR A 100 -7.15 -21.63 -29.35
N ASN A 101 -7.89 -21.90 -30.43
CA ASN A 101 -8.08 -23.26 -30.97
C ASN A 101 -6.87 -23.84 -31.73
N HIS A 102 -5.76 -23.10 -31.89
CA HIS A 102 -4.69 -23.46 -32.84
C HIS A 102 -4.07 -24.85 -32.65
N PHE A 103 -4.14 -25.42 -31.44
CA PHE A 103 -3.55 -26.71 -31.11
C PHE A 103 -4.59 -27.81 -30.85
N ARG A 104 -5.89 -27.54 -31.09
CA ARG A 104 -6.97 -28.52 -30.92
C ARG A 104 -7.27 -29.24 -32.23
N GLU A 105 -7.61 -30.52 -32.13
CA GLU A 105 -8.14 -31.30 -33.26
C GLU A 105 -9.59 -30.92 -33.60
N LYS A 106 -10.37 -30.56 -32.56
CA LYS A 106 -11.75 -30.09 -32.69
C LYS A 106 -11.88 -28.71 -32.05
N ASP A 107 -12.21 -27.74 -32.90
CA ASP A 107 -12.41 -26.35 -32.51
C ASP A 107 -13.53 -26.23 -31.47
N MET A 108 -13.24 -25.49 -30.41
CA MET A 108 -14.25 -24.96 -29.50
C MET A 108 -14.88 -23.70 -30.09
N THR A 109 -16.09 -23.39 -29.66
CA THR A 109 -16.74 -22.16 -30.09
C THR A 109 -16.03 -20.93 -29.52
N ASP A 110 -16.04 -19.82 -30.26
CA ASP A 110 -15.50 -18.53 -29.78
C ASP A 110 -16.12 -18.09 -28.45
N ALA A 111 -17.37 -18.47 -28.18
CA ALA A 111 -18.06 -18.16 -26.93
C ALA A 111 -17.43 -18.89 -25.74
N GLU A 112 -17.03 -20.14 -25.92
CA GLU A 112 -16.36 -20.94 -24.88
C GLU A 112 -14.93 -20.45 -24.64
N ILE A 113 -14.15 -20.13 -25.69
CA ILE A 113 -12.81 -19.53 -25.49
C ILE A 113 -12.90 -18.22 -24.72
N LYS A 114 -13.87 -17.36 -25.08
CA LYS A 114 -14.11 -16.10 -24.37
C LYS A 114 -14.52 -16.31 -22.93
N SER A 115 -15.17 -17.42 -22.57
CA SER A 115 -15.53 -17.72 -21.18
C SER A 115 -14.28 -18.00 -20.35
N TYR A 116 -13.33 -18.79 -20.85
CA TYR A 116 -12.04 -19.03 -20.18
C TYR A 116 -11.23 -17.74 -20.00
N VAL A 117 -11.09 -16.94 -21.08
CA VAL A 117 -10.41 -15.64 -21.02
C VAL A 117 -11.07 -14.72 -20.00
N ARG A 118 -12.41 -14.69 -19.96
CA ARG A 118 -13.17 -13.91 -18.97
C ARG A 118 -12.85 -14.38 -17.56
N THR A 119 -12.88 -15.68 -17.30
CA THR A 119 -12.57 -16.24 -15.97
C THR A 119 -11.18 -15.83 -15.50
N LEU A 120 -10.14 -15.97 -16.34
CA LEU A 120 -8.78 -15.55 -16.00
C LEU A 120 -8.66 -14.04 -15.71
N ILE A 121 -9.33 -13.19 -16.49
CA ILE A 121 -9.33 -11.74 -16.28
C ILE A 121 -10.04 -11.36 -14.99
N TYR A 122 -11.22 -11.92 -14.74
CA TYR A 122 -12.00 -11.63 -13.54
C TYR A 122 -11.30 -12.16 -12.28
N ARG A 123 -10.65 -13.33 -12.36
CA ARG A 123 -9.83 -13.86 -11.27
C ARG A 123 -8.65 -12.95 -10.95
N HIS A 124 -7.97 -12.42 -11.97
CA HIS A 124 -6.91 -11.41 -11.79
C HIS A 124 -7.43 -10.12 -11.13
N ILE A 125 -8.63 -9.66 -11.48
CA ILE A 125 -9.27 -8.52 -10.82
C ILE A 125 -9.56 -8.86 -9.35
N GLY A 126 -10.08 -10.07 -9.07
CA GLY A 126 -10.30 -10.57 -7.72
C GLY A 126 -9.02 -10.59 -6.87
N TRP A 127 -7.88 -10.96 -7.48
CA TRP A 127 -6.58 -10.88 -6.83
C TRP A 127 -6.20 -9.43 -6.46
N LEU A 128 -6.38 -8.46 -7.37
CA LEU A 128 -6.08 -7.05 -7.10
C LEU A 128 -6.88 -6.49 -5.91
N TYR A 129 -8.18 -6.79 -5.85
CA TYR A 129 -9.03 -6.39 -4.73
C TYR A 129 -8.63 -7.07 -3.42
N SER A 130 -8.34 -8.38 -3.47
CA SER A 130 -7.89 -9.13 -2.30
C SER A 130 -6.56 -8.61 -1.77
N LEU A 131 -5.57 -8.37 -2.64
CA LEU A 131 -4.27 -7.80 -2.27
C LEU A 131 -4.43 -6.40 -1.67
N ARG A 132 -5.28 -5.55 -2.27
CA ARG A 132 -5.59 -4.23 -1.72
C ARG A 132 -6.15 -4.35 -0.31
N SER A 133 -7.17 -5.20 -0.11
CA SER A 133 -7.80 -5.40 1.19
C SER A 133 -6.77 -5.87 2.23
N GLN A 134 -5.96 -6.86 1.89
CA GLN A 134 -4.89 -7.38 2.75
C GLN A 134 -3.90 -6.30 3.19
N LEU A 135 -3.50 -5.38 2.30
CA LEU A 135 -2.56 -4.29 2.62
C LEU A 135 -3.19 -3.17 3.47
N LEU A 136 -4.51 -3.05 3.42
CA LEU A 136 -5.27 -2.08 4.20
C LEU A 136 -5.55 -2.55 5.63
N ILE A 137 -5.51 -3.86 5.89
CA ILE A 137 -5.60 -4.39 7.25
C ILE A 137 -4.49 -3.79 8.10
N PRO A 138 -4.82 -3.16 9.24
CA PRO A 138 -3.82 -2.51 10.04
C PRO A 138 -2.94 -3.49 10.81
N THR A 139 -1.68 -3.14 10.94
CA THR A 139 -0.68 -3.94 11.67
C THR A 139 -0.41 -3.38 13.05
N GLN A 140 0.15 -4.21 13.95
CA GLN A 140 0.40 -3.82 15.35
C GLN A 140 1.26 -2.57 15.51
N TRP A 141 2.15 -2.28 14.55
CA TRP A 141 3.02 -1.10 14.59
C TRP A 141 2.34 0.19 14.12
N GLU A 142 1.13 0.14 13.55
CA GLU A 142 0.38 1.32 13.07
C GLU A 142 -0.40 2.06 14.19
N HIS A 143 -0.07 1.80 15.47
CA HIS A 143 -0.55 2.51 16.66
C HIS A 143 -2.08 2.55 16.88
N LEU A 144 -2.84 1.65 16.25
CA LEU A 144 -4.30 1.59 16.45
C LEU A 144 -4.73 1.03 17.81
N GLY A 145 -3.87 0.30 18.51
CA GLY A 145 -4.16 -0.30 19.81
C GLY A 145 -3.93 0.61 21.02
N GLN A 146 -3.51 1.87 20.84
CA GLN A 146 -3.10 2.73 21.97
C GLN A 146 -4.24 3.51 22.65
N GLY A 147 -5.49 3.36 22.23
CA GLY A 147 -6.62 4.05 22.87
C GLY A 147 -6.59 5.57 22.69
N GLY A 148 -7.64 6.25 23.17
CA GLY A 148 -7.66 7.70 23.32
C GLY A 148 -7.81 8.51 22.02
N ARG A 149 -7.20 9.72 22.00
CA ARG A 149 -7.33 10.69 20.90
C ARG A 149 -6.57 10.26 19.63
N MET A 150 -5.42 9.60 19.77
CA MET A 150 -4.59 9.19 18.63
C MET A 150 -5.27 8.11 17.80
N GLU A 151 -5.89 7.11 18.43
CA GLU A 151 -6.66 6.08 17.73
C GLU A 151 -7.83 6.67 16.93
N LYS A 152 -8.62 7.58 17.53
CA LYS A 152 -9.71 8.27 16.84
C LYS A 152 -9.22 9.04 15.63
N PHE A 153 -8.07 9.71 15.76
CA PHE A 153 -7.47 10.49 14.69
C PHE A 153 -6.93 9.59 13.56
N THR A 154 -6.29 8.47 13.89
CA THR A 154 -5.83 7.48 12.91
C THR A 154 -6.99 6.82 12.19
N LYS A 155 -8.05 6.40 12.90
CA LYS A 155 -9.29 5.87 12.29
C LYS A 155 -9.94 6.89 11.35
N MET A 156 -9.97 8.17 11.74
CA MET A 156 -10.48 9.24 10.88
C MET A 156 -9.60 9.42 9.63
N ARG A 157 -8.27 9.43 9.78
CA ARG A 157 -7.35 9.48 8.63
C ARG A 157 -7.48 8.28 7.71
N MET A 158 -7.67 7.07 8.25
CA MET A 158 -7.96 5.88 7.46
C MET A 158 -9.29 6.03 6.70
N LYS A 159 -10.31 6.66 7.29
CA LYS A 159 -11.55 6.94 6.58
C LYS A 159 -11.38 7.99 5.46
N THR A 160 -10.60 9.05 5.71
CA THR A 160 -10.45 10.17 4.75
C THR A 160 -9.42 9.90 3.65
N PHE A 161 -8.34 9.16 3.95
CA PHE A 161 -7.20 8.96 3.05
C PHE A 161 -6.91 7.48 2.73
N GLY A 162 -7.58 6.53 3.40
CA GLY A 162 -7.38 5.08 3.25
C GLY A 162 -8.68 4.34 2.98
N VAL A 163 -8.96 3.30 3.78
CA VAL A 163 -10.12 2.38 3.69
C VAL A 163 -11.46 3.08 3.49
N GLY A 164 -11.71 4.27 4.05
CA GLY A 164 -13.01 4.92 3.89
C GLY A 164 -13.27 5.61 2.55
N LEU A 165 -12.31 5.59 1.60
CA LEU A 165 -12.54 6.06 0.23
C LEU A 165 -13.31 5.03 -0.63
N PHE A 166 -13.21 3.74 -0.28
CA PHE A 166 -14.01 2.65 -0.83
C PHE A 166 -14.24 1.68 0.32
N SER A 167 -15.43 1.73 0.93
CA SER A 167 -15.83 0.86 2.04
C SER A 167 -15.45 -0.60 1.77
N ASP A 168 -15.18 -1.38 2.81
CA ASP A 168 -14.93 -2.83 2.68
C ASP A 168 -16.03 -3.54 1.87
N SER A 169 -17.24 -2.96 1.85
CA SER A 169 -18.34 -3.34 0.96
C SER A 169 -17.92 -3.45 -0.51
N VAL A 170 -17.05 -2.59 -1.04
CA VAL A 170 -16.64 -2.68 -2.46
C VAL A 170 -15.94 -4.00 -2.73
N THR A 171 -15.10 -4.48 -1.82
CA THR A 171 -14.44 -5.78 -1.98
C THR A 171 -15.46 -6.91 -1.79
N GLU A 172 -16.31 -6.83 -0.77
CA GLU A 172 -17.37 -7.81 -0.51
C GLU A 172 -18.41 -7.90 -1.64
N ASP A 173 -18.69 -6.79 -2.32
CA ASP A 173 -19.64 -6.68 -3.43
C ASP A 173 -19.02 -7.13 -4.77
N THR A 174 -17.71 -6.90 -4.96
CA THR A 174 -17.02 -7.17 -6.23
C THR A 174 -16.40 -8.56 -6.30
N LEU A 175 -15.94 -9.15 -5.19
CA LEU A 175 -15.38 -10.51 -5.19
C LEU A 175 -16.37 -11.56 -5.71
N PRO A 176 -17.65 -11.58 -5.28
CA PRO A 176 -18.67 -12.48 -5.80
C PRO A 176 -18.98 -12.30 -7.29
N GLN A 177 -18.69 -11.12 -7.85
CA GLN A 177 -18.84 -10.87 -9.29
C GLN A 177 -17.63 -11.37 -10.09
N CYS A 178 -16.50 -11.63 -9.41
CA CYS A 178 -15.22 -11.98 -10.03
C CYS A 178 -14.84 -13.44 -9.86
N LEU A 179 -15.26 -14.07 -8.77
CA LEU A 179 -14.90 -15.43 -8.39
C LEU A 179 -16.18 -16.24 -8.13
N PRO A 180 -16.20 -17.53 -8.49
CA PRO A 180 -17.31 -18.39 -8.14
C PRO A 180 -17.39 -18.62 -6.62
N GLU A 181 -18.60 -18.91 -6.14
CA GLU A 181 -18.94 -18.88 -4.70
C GLU A 181 -18.21 -19.96 -3.89
N ASP A 182 -17.93 -21.11 -4.51
CA ASP A 182 -17.12 -22.20 -3.94
C ASP A 182 -15.66 -21.79 -3.73
N GLU A 183 -15.10 -21.02 -4.67
CA GLU A 183 -13.74 -20.49 -4.56
C GLU A 183 -13.66 -19.47 -3.41
N ILE A 184 -14.66 -18.60 -3.27
CA ILE A 184 -14.73 -17.63 -2.16
C ILE A 184 -14.74 -18.32 -0.81
N GLN A 185 -15.51 -19.39 -0.64
CA GLN A 185 -15.53 -20.14 0.62
C GLN A 185 -14.17 -20.76 0.96
N ARG A 186 -13.44 -21.30 -0.03
CA ARG A 186 -12.07 -21.79 0.16
C ARG A 186 -11.11 -20.65 0.55
N LEU A 187 -11.27 -19.50 -0.08
CA LEU A 187 -10.43 -18.31 0.10
C LEU A 187 -10.56 -17.67 1.49
N ILE A 188 -11.77 -17.66 2.07
CA ILE A 188 -12.03 -17.14 3.44
C ILE A 188 -11.21 -17.89 4.50
N ASN A 189 -11.00 -19.19 4.31
CA ASN A 189 -10.29 -20.05 5.27
C ASN A 189 -8.77 -19.98 5.12
N SER A 190 -8.25 -19.26 4.13
CA SER A 190 -6.81 -19.20 3.85
C SER A 190 -6.12 -18.08 4.64
N GLN A 191 -4.88 -18.32 5.07
CA GLN A 191 -4.09 -17.27 5.74
C GLN A 191 -3.68 -16.14 4.77
N ASN A 192 -3.53 -16.45 3.48
CA ASN A 192 -3.16 -15.48 2.46
C ASN A 192 -4.04 -15.67 1.22
N THR A 193 -5.19 -15.00 1.25
CA THR A 193 -6.21 -15.06 0.19
C THR A 193 -5.65 -14.67 -1.17
N ALA A 194 -4.83 -13.62 -1.25
CA ALA A 194 -4.26 -13.17 -2.52
C ALA A 194 -3.32 -14.23 -3.14
N THR A 195 -2.48 -14.89 -2.34
CA THR A 195 -1.62 -15.98 -2.83
C THR A 195 -2.42 -17.14 -3.40
N GLN A 196 -3.53 -17.51 -2.75
CA GLN A 196 -4.38 -18.62 -3.20
C GLN A 196 -5.08 -18.31 -4.54
N ILE A 197 -5.42 -17.04 -4.81
CA ILE A 197 -6.00 -16.66 -6.11
C ILE A 197 -4.97 -16.80 -7.24
N ILE A 198 -3.70 -16.42 -7.01
CA ILE A 198 -2.64 -16.65 -8.01
C ILE A 198 -2.42 -18.16 -8.22
N GLU A 199 -2.46 -18.95 -7.15
CA GLU A 199 -2.31 -20.41 -7.24
C GLU A 199 -3.43 -21.02 -8.09
N GLN A 200 -4.68 -20.60 -7.85
CA GLN A 200 -5.81 -21.05 -8.64
C GLN A 200 -5.66 -20.65 -10.12
N GLN A 201 -5.13 -19.44 -10.42
CA GLN A 201 -4.77 -19.05 -11.79
C GLN A 201 -3.76 -19.99 -12.45
N SER A 202 -2.77 -20.47 -11.70
CA SER A 202 -1.82 -21.47 -12.20
C SER A 202 -2.50 -22.80 -12.52
N GLN A 203 -3.46 -23.23 -11.68
CA GLN A 203 -4.24 -24.43 -11.96
C GLN A 203 -5.13 -24.29 -13.21
N ASP A 204 -5.68 -23.10 -13.49
CA ASP A 204 -6.42 -22.87 -14.73
C ASP A 204 -5.51 -22.91 -15.97
N LEU A 205 -4.27 -22.42 -15.86
CA LEU A 205 -3.30 -22.52 -16.97
C LEU A 205 -2.97 -23.98 -17.28
N LYS A 206 -2.87 -24.82 -16.25
CA LYS A 206 -2.74 -26.27 -16.43
C LYS A 206 -3.96 -26.84 -17.15
N GLU A 207 -5.18 -26.49 -16.74
CA GLU A 207 -6.41 -26.95 -17.40
C GLU A 207 -6.46 -26.52 -18.88
N LEU A 208 -6.10 -25.26 -19.19
CA LEU A 208 -6.04 -24.77 -20.56
C LEU A 208 -5.02 -25.55 -21.41
N ARG A 209 -3.90 -25.98 -20.80
CA ARG A 209 -2.89 -26.79 -21.47
C ARG A 209 -3.40 -28.21 -21.73
N ASP A 210 -4.06 -28.82 -20.76
CA ASP A 210 -4.69 -30.15 -20.88
C ASP A 210 -5.77 -30.15 -21.96
N LEU A 211 -6.52 -29.03 -22.09
CA LEU A 211 -7.51 -28.81 -23.14
C LEU A 211 -6.92 -28.40 -24.50
N SER A 212 -5.60 -28.32 -24.62
CA SER A 212 -4.87 -27.86 -25.82
C SER A 212 -5.31 -26.48 -26.35
N LEU A 213 -5.81 -25.61 -25.45
CA LEU A 213 -6.13 -24.21 -25.76
C LEU A 213 -4.87 -23.32 -25.75
N ILE A 214 -3.80 -23.82 -25.11
CA ILE A 214 -2.45 -23.27 -25.12
C ILE A 214 -1.45 -24.43 -25.29
N ASP A 215 -0.27 -24.15 -25.84
CA ASP A 215 0.86 -25.07 -25.89
C ASP A 215 1.84 -24.84 -24.72
N ASP A 216 2.93 -25.62 -24.67
CA ASP A 216 3.91 -25.53 -23.58
C ASP A 216 4.60 -24.17 -23.52
N PHE A 217 4.93 -23.57 -24.67
CA PHE A 217 5.57 -22.26 -24.69
C PHE A 217 4.64 -21.16 -24.16
N ARG A 218 3.37 -21.15 -24.61
CA ARG A 218 2.38 -20.20 -24.10
C ARG A 218 2.07 -20.41 -22.62
N HIS A 219 2.04 -21.65 -22.14
CA HIS A 219 1.91 -21.95 -20.72
C HIS A 219 3.08 -21.34 -19.95
N MET A 220 4.32 -21.63 -20.33
CA MET A 220 5.51 -21.12 -19.64
C MET A 220 5.52 -19.58 -19.56
N GLU A 221 5.20 -18.91 -20.66
CA GLU A 221 5.12 -17.44 -20.71
C GLU A 221 4.02 -16.89 -19.77
N LEU A 222 2.82 -17.49 -19.76
CA LEU A 222 1.75 -17.09 -18.86
C LEU A 222 2.12 -17.34 -17.39
N GLN A 223 2.73 -18.48 -17.09
CA GLN A 223 3.18 -18.82 -15.74
C GLN A 223 4.28 -17.86 -15.24
N GLN A 224 5.16 -17.37 -16.13
CA GLN A 224 6.15 -16.37 -15.78
C GLN A 224 5.49 -15.06 -15.31
N ILE A 225 4.39 -14.65 -15.94
CA ILE A 225 3.63 -13.47 -15.50
C ILE A 225 3.00 -13.69 -14.11
N LEU A 226 2.50 -14.91 -13.82
CA LEU A 226 2.00 -15.25 -12.48
C LEU A 226 3.12 -15.22 -11.43
N ASN A 227 4.32 -15.70 -11.77
CA ASN A 227 5.49 -15.64 -10.91
C ASN A 227 5.90 -14.19 -10.58
N ASP A 228 5.76 -13.27 -11.55
CA ASP A 228 5.94 -11.84 -11.32
C ASP A 228 4.92 -11.30 -10.31
N PHE A 229 3.65 -11.71 -10.39
CA PHE A 229 2.64 -11.29 -9.41
C PHE A 229 2.97 -11.77 -7.99
N TYR A 230 3.44 -13.01 -7.80
CA TYR A 230 3.96 -13.47 -6.52
C TYR A 230 5.09 -12.59 -6.01
N THR A 231 6.04 -12.27 -6.89
CA THR A 231 7.19 -11.41 -6.56
C THR A 231 6.75 -10.02 -6.12
N HIS A 232 5.79 -9.40 -6.84
CA HIS A 232 5.27 -8.08 -6.50
C HIS A 232 4.47 -8.11 -5.20
N GLN A 233 3.65 -9.14 -5.00
CA GLN A 233 2.91 -9.33 -3.74
C GLN A 233 3.86 -9.45 -2.55
N GLY A 234 4.91 -10.29 -2.64
CA GLY A 234 5.90 -10.43 -1.58
C GLY A 234 6.61 -9.11 -1.24
N LYS A 235 6.92 -8.29 -2.25
CA LYS A 235 7.48 -6.94 -2.05
C LYS A 235 6.49 -6.01 -1.33
N CYS A 236 5.20 -6.05 -1.68
CA CYS A 236 4.16 -5.30 -0.97
C CYS A 236 4.06 -5.73 0.51
N GLU A 237 4.03 -7.03 0.77
CA GLU A 237 3.97 -7.58 2.12
C GLU A 237 5.19 -7.19 2.95
N ARG A 238 6.39 -7.18 2.37
CA ARG A 238 7.61 -6.70 3.03
C ARG A 238 7.48 -5.24 3.46
N ILE A 239 7.01 -4.37 2.56
CA ILE A 239 6.76 -2.96 2.86
C ILE A 239 5.70 -2.81 3.96
N LYS A 240 4.69 -3.68 4.04
CA LYS A 240 3.66 -3.61 5.08
C LYS A 240 4.17 -4.14 6.44
N LYS A 241 4.89 -5.26 6.45
CA LYS A 241 5.28 -5.98 7.67
C LYS A 241 6.54 -5.44 8.33
N PHE A 242 7.42 -4.76 7.58
CA PHE A 242 8.72 -4.31 8.09
C PHE A 242 8.78 -2.78 8.24
N PRO A 243 8.37 -2.17 9.37
CA PRO A 243 8.49 -0.73 9.60
C PRO A 243 9.95 -0.27 9.73
N LEU A 244 10.20 1.04 9.64
CA LEU A 244 11.48 1.58 10.08
C LEU A 244 11.70 1.22 11.57
N PRO A 245 12.92 0.88 12.00
CA PRO A 245 13.18 0.50 13.38
C PRO A 245 12.64 1.57 14.35
N ARG A 246 11.98 1.17 15.43
CA ARG A 246 11.38 2.12 16.38
C ARG A 246 12.41 2.96 17.14
N GLN A 247 13.64 2.47 17.22
CA GLN A 247 14.77 3.18 17.82
C GLN A 247 15.30 4.32 16.92
N TYR A 248 14.83 4.36 15.66
CA TYR A 248 15.13 5.40 14.67
C TYR A 248 14.10 6.53 14.66
#